data_AF-A0A842KZU5-F1
#
_entry.id   AF-A0A842KZU5-F1
#
_cell.length_a   1.000
_cell.length_b   1.000
_cell.length_c   1.000
_cell.angle_alpha   90.00
_cell.angle_beta   90.00
_cell.angle_gamma   90.00
#
_symmetry.space_group_name_H-M   'P 1'
#
loop_
_entity.id
_entity.type
_entity.pdbx_description
1 polymer ?
#
loop_
_entity_poly.entity_id
_entity_poly.type
_entity_poly.pdbx_seq_one_letter_code
_entity_poly.pdbx_strand_id
1 'polypeptide(L)' 'IVNLYDPELIIVGGAVALNNREQILNPILEHVEEHTINRVPEIRFTKLGDEVGLYGTIAAAFYLKE' A
#
# COMPACT_ATOMS: atom_id res chain seq x y z
N ILE A 1 3.66 -6.16 9.37
CA ILE A 1 2.25 -5.73 9.13
C ILE A 1 1.36 -6.89 8.70
N VAL A 2 1.77 -7.74 7.75
CA VAL A 2 0.98 -8.90 7.31
C VAL A 2 0.62 -9.82 8.49
N ASN A 3 1.60 -10.20 9.32
CA ASN A 3 1.35 -11.07 10.48
C ASN A 3 0.44 -10.46 11.55
N LEU A 4 0.44 -9.12 11.69
CA LEU A 4 -0.30 -8.44 12.75
C LEU A 4 -1.76 -8.18 12.36
N TYR A 5 -2.01 -7.87 11.08
CA TYR A 5 -3.30 -7.40 10.60
C TYR A 5 -4.01 -8.34 9.62
N ASP A 6 -3.34 -9.39 9.12
CA ASP A 6 -3.85 -10.30 8.06
C ASP A 6 -4.62 -9.56 6.94
N PRO A 7 -4.01 -8.52 6.32
CA PRO A 7 -4.72 -7.69 5.36
C PRO A 7 -5.04 -8.48 4.09
N GLU A 8 -6.07 -8.07 3.37
CA GLU A 8 -6.32 -8.55 2.00
C GLU A 8 -5.49 -7.79 0.96
N LEU A 9 -5.19 -6.52 1.23
CA LEU A 9 -4.55 -5.61 0.28
C LEU A 9 -3.57 -4.66 0.98
N ILE A 10 -2.39 -4.50 0.39
CA ILE A 10 -1.40 -3.47 0.74
C ILE A 10 -1.21 -2.56 -0.48
N ILE A 11 -1.46 -1.27 -0.28
CA ILE A 11 -1.20 -0.23 -1.28
C ILE A 11 0.10 0.52 -0.91
N VAL A 12 1.06 0.52 -1.82
CA VAL A 12 2.34 1.22 -1.66
C VAL A 12 2.28 2.58 -2.36
N GLY A 13 2.64 3.65 -1.64
CA GLY A 13 2.74 5.01 -2.17
C GLY A 13 4.12 5.62 -1.94
N GLY A 14 4.21 6.94 -2.13
CA GLY A 14 5.45 7.70 -1.94
C GLY A 14 6.31 7.79 -3.20
N ALA A 15 6.97 8.92 -3.39
CA ALA A 15 7.68 9.26 -4.63
C ALA A 15 8.78 8.25 -4.99
N VAL A 16 9.55 7.78 -4.01
CA VAL A 16 10.63 6.80 -4.24
C VAL A 16 10.04 5.50 -4.79
N ALA A 17 8.97 5.00 -4.18
CA ALA A 17 8.34 3.75 -4.59
C ALA A 17 7.68 3.85 -5.98
N LEU A 18 7.01 4.97 -6.25
CA LEU A 18 6.30 5.19 -7.51
C LEU A 18 7.22 5.45 -8.71
N ASN A 19 8.42 5.98 -8.50
CA ASN A 19 9.42 6.20 -9.54
C ASN A 19 10.37 5.01 -9.75
N ASN A 20 10.36 4.01 -8.86
CA ASN A 20 11.24 2.83 -8.93
C ASN A 20 10.42 1.53 -8.76
N ARG A 21 9.32 1.41 -9.52
CA ARG A 21 8.27 0.42 -9.25
C ARG A 21 8.77 -1.02 -9.21
N GLU A 22 9.55 -1.43 -10.20
CA GLU A 22 10.06 -2.79 -10.30
C GLU A 22 11.09 -3.08 -9.21
N GLN A 23 11.99 -2.12 -8.96
CA GLN A 23 13.05 -2.21 -7.97
C GLN A 23 12.51 -2.26 -6.54
N ILE A 24 11.30 -1.75 -6.31
CA ILE A 24 10.63 -1.82 -5.01
C ILE A 24 9.71 -3.03 -4.92
N LEU A 25 8.82 -3.26 -5.90
CA LEU A 25 7.81 -4.32 -5.78
C LEU A 25 8.39 -5.71 -5.95
N ASN A 26 9.33 -5.92 -6.89
CA ASN A 26 9.85 -7.26 -7.16
C ASN A 26 10.54 -7.87 -5.93
N PRO A 27 11.46 -7.16 -5.24
CA PRO A 27 12.10 -7.72 -4.04
C PRO A 27 11.10 -7.98 -2.92
N ILE A 28 10.05 -7.14 -2.78
CA ILE A 28 9.00 -7.37 -1.79
C ILE A 28 8.28 -8.68 -2.10
N LEU A 29 7.83 -8.88 -3.34
CA LEU A 29 7.09 -10.08 -3.74
C LEU A 29 7.94 -11.34 -3.64
N GLU A 30 9.23 -11.25 -3.92
CA GLU A 30 10.18 -12.38 -3.84
C GLU A 30 10.40 -12.86 -2.39
N HIS A 31 10.42 -11.94 -1.41
CA HIS A 31 10.84 -12.28 -0.04
C HIS A 31 9.70 -12.26 0.99
N VAL A 32 8.53 -11.69 0.67
CA VAL A 32 7.45 -11.52 1.65
C VAL A 32 6.95 -12.85 2.21
N GLU A 33 6.87 -13.89 1.39
CA GLU A 33 6.40 -15.22 1.79
C GLU A 33 7.29 -15.81 2.90
N GLU A 34 8.61 -15.60 2.84
CA GLU A 34 9.55 -16.08 3.85
C GLU A 34 9.39 -15.40 5.21
N HIS A 35 8.75 -14.23 5.24
CA HIS A 35 8.62 -13.37 6.41
C HIS A 35 7.20 -13.35 6.99
N THR A 36 6.27 -14.12 6.40
CA THR A 36 4.86 -14.11 6.78
C THR A 36 4.32 -15.49 7.13
N ILE A 37 3.59 -15.56 8.24
CA ILE A 37 2.85 -16.76 8.67
C ILE A 37 1.44 -16.76 8.04
N ASN A 38 0.88 -15.56 7.85
CA ASN A 38 -0.42 -15.38 7.19
C ASN A 38 -0.28 -15.45 5.66
N ARG A 39 -1.42 -15.52 4.96
CA ARG A 39 -1.47 -15.44 3.50
C ARG A 39 -0.80 -14.15 3.01
N VAL A 40 -0.08 -14.23 1.90
CA VAL A 40 0.47 -13.04 1.24
C VAL A 40 -0.71 -12.24 0.65
N PRO A 41 -0.89 -10.96 1.03
CA PRO A 41 -1.94 -10.11 0.48
C PRO A 41 -1.66 -9.71 -0.97
N GLU A 42 -2.66 -9.15 -1.65
CA GLU A 42 -2.38 -8.39 -2.87
C GLU A 42 -1.50 -7.18 -2.50
N ILE A 43 -0.38 -6.98 -3.20
CA ILE A 43 0.51 -5.82 -3.00
C ILE A 43 0.62 -5.07 -4.32
N ARG A 44 0.20 -3.80 -4.35
CA ARG A 44 0.29 -2.97 -5.56
C ARG A 44 0.54 -1.50 -5.23
N PHE A 45 0.97 -0.74 -6.23
CA PHE A 45 1.13 0.71 -6.09
C PHE A 45 -0.20 1.45 -6.09
N THR A 46 -0.24 2.60 -5.40
CA THR A 46 -1.36 3.53 -5.49
C THR A 46 -1.53 4.06 -6.92
N LYS A 47 -2.77 4.35 -7.28
CA LYS A 47 -3.14 5.05 -8.52
C LYS A 47 -3.29 6.56 -8.32
N LEU A 48 -3.22 7.04 -7.08
CA LEU A 48 -3.55 8.43 -6.72
C LEU A 48 -2.33 9.37 -6.75
N GLY A 49 -1.11 8.83 -6.76
CA GLY A 49 0.12 9.64 -6.82
C GLY A 49 0.16 10.75 -5.76
N ASP A 50 0.58 11.93 -6.18
CA ASP A 50 0.74 13.11 -5.31
C ASP A 50 -0.61 13.71 -4.87
N GLU A 51 -1.69 13.41 -5.58
CA GLU A 51 -3.03 13.90 -5.24
C GLU A 51 -3.68 13.12 -4.08
N VAL A 52 -3.06 12.04 -3.59
CA VAL A 52 -3.61 11.20 -2.51
C VAL A 52 -3.99 12.01 -1.27
N GLY A 53 -3.21 13.05 -0.94
CA GLY A 53 -3.52 13.94 0.18
C GLY A 53 -4.78 14.79 -0.04
N LEU A 54 -5.00 15.26 -1.28
CA LEU A 54 -6.20 16.02 -1.64
C LEU A 54 -7.44 15.13 -1.57
N TYR A 55 -7.39 13.94 -2.20
CA TYR A 55 -8.50 12.99 -2.13
C TYR A 55 -8.79 12.55 -0.71
N GLY A 56 -7.76 12.30 0.11
CA GLY A 56 -7.92 11.97 1.52
C GLY A 56 -8.58 13.09 2.32
N THR A 57 -8.19 14.35 2.08
CA THR A 57 -8.79 15.53 2.74
C THR A 57 -10.25 15.70 2.39
N ILE A 58 -10.59 15.58 1.09
CA ILE A 58 -11.98 15.63 0.63
C ILE A 58 -12.78 14.50 1.26
N ALA A 59 -12.27 13.26 1.20
CA ALA A 59 -12.93 12.11 1.80
C ALA A 59 -13.15 12.31 3.31
N ALA A 60 -12.18 12.87 4.02
CA ALA A 60 -12.34 13.18 5.44
C ALA A 60 -13.45 14.23 5.68
N ALA A 61 -13.48 15.31 4.90
CA ALA A 61 -14.50 16.34 5.06
C ALA A 61 -15.94 15.82 4.80
N PHE A 62 -16.09 14.87 3.87
CA PHE A 62 -17.39 14.29 3.52
C PHE A 62 -17.80 13.08 4.36
N TYR A 63 -16.84 12.25 4.81
CA TYR A 63 -17.12 10.94 5.40
C TYR A 63 -16.56 10.73 6.82
N LEU A 64 -15.70 11.61 7.35
CA LEU A 64 -15.20 11.54 8.73
C LEU A 64 -15.93 12.52 9.68
N LYS A 65 -17.21 12.80 9.43
CA LYS A 65 -18.08 13.46 10.42
C LYS A 65 -18.77 12.40 11.29
N GLU A 66 -18.79 12.68 12.60
CA GLU A 66 -19.55 11.95 13.63
C GLU A 66 -21.03 11.77 13.28
#